data_AF-A0A8T4I8R3-F1
#
_entry.id   AF-A0A8T4I8R3-F1
#
_cell.length_a   1.000
_cell.length_b   1.000
_cell.length_c   1.000
_cell.angle_alpha   90.00
_cell.angle_beta   90.00
_cell.angle_gamma   90.00
#
_symmetry.space_group_name_H-M   'P 1'
#
loop_
_entity.id
_entity.type
_entity.pdbx_description
1 polymer ?
#
loop_
_entity_poly.entity_id
_entity_poly.type
_entity_poly.pdbx_seq_one_letter_code
_entity_poly.pdbx_strand_id
1 'polypeptide(L)' 'TSSPRALEGGRPTAVNLGETHHWLESNQGHEMAAVIERNATKAADGQTRTLANTNAYEPGEDSVAERTR' A
#
# COMPACT_ATOMS: atom_id res chain seq x y z
N THR A 1 -7.98 1.25 -11.76
CA THR A 1 -7.79 -0.21 -11.58
C THR A 1 -6.43 -0.43 -10.97
N SER A 2 -6.37 -1.09 -9.81
CA SER A 2 -5.13 -1.57 -9.20
C SER A 2 -4.77 -2.94 -9.80
N SER A 3 -3.48 -3.28 -9.87
CA SER A 3 -3.02 -4.59 -10.35
C SER A 3 -1.93 -5.13 -9.42
N PRO A 4 -2.31 -5.76 -8.30
CA PRO A 4 -1.35 -6.29 -7.32
C PRO A 4 -0.36 -7.29 -7.94
N ARG A 5 -0.85 -8.15 -8.85
CA ARG A 5 -0.03 -9.15 -9.55
C ARG A 5 1.09 -8.55 -10.40
N ALA A 6 0.83 -7.43 -11.07
CA ALA A 6 1.85 -6.75 -11.87
C ALA A 6 2.94 -6.08 -11.01
N LEU A 7 2.62 -5.77 -9.75
CA LEU A 7 3.52 -5.11 -8.82
C LEU A 7 4.46 -6.10 -8.11
N GLU A 8 4.06 -7.37 -7.98
CA GLU A 8 4.83 -8.39 -7.25
C GLU A 8 6.24 -8.56 -7.81
N GLY A 9 7.21 -8.80 -6.92
CA GLY A 9 8.61 -9.01 -7.30
C GLY A 9 9.49 -7.76 -7.22
N GLY A 10 8.91 -6.56 -7.15
CA GLY A 10 9.65 -5.30 -7.06
C GLY A 10 10.61 -5.24 -5.85
N ARG A 11 11.74 -4.55 -6.04
CA ARG A 11 12.71 -4.21 -4.97
C ARG A 11 12.88 -2.68 -4.90
N PRO A 12 11.83 -1.95 -4.49
CA PRO A 12 11.83 -0.51 -4.51
C PRO A 12 12.81 0.06 -3.47
N THR A 13 13.40 1.22 -3.74
CA THR A 13 14.10 2.03 -2.72
C THR A 13 13.14 2.93 -1.95
N ALA A 14 12.03 3.33 -2.58
CA ALA A 14 10.92 4.02 -1.95
C ALA A 14 9.59 3.69 -2.65
N VAL A 15 8.49 3.77 -1.91
CA VAL A 15 7.12 3.61 -2.45
C VAL A 15 6.22 4.72 -1.92
N ASN A 16 5.51 5.38 -2.82
CA ASN A 16 4.50 6.38 -2.50
C ASN A 16 3.10 5.77 -2.70
N LEU A 17 2.30 5.72 -1.64
CA LEU A 17 0.95 5.15 -1.63
C LEU A 17 -0.07 6.30 -1.66
N GLY A 18 -0.56 6.61 -2.86
CA GLY A 18 -1.52 7.68 -3.11
C GLY A 18 -2.95 7.30 -2.75
N GLU A 19 -3.61 8.19 -2.01
CA GLU A 19 -5.05 8.15 -1.73
C GLU A 19 -5.50 6.83 -1.07
N THR A 20 -4.78 6.37 -0.05
CA THR A 20 -5.06 5.09 0.62
C THR A 20 -6.43 5.02 1.32
N HIS A 21 -7.10 6.15 1.52
CA HIS A 21 -8.52 6.22 1.92
C HIS A 21 -9.46 5.64 0.87
N HIS A 22 -9.06 5.60 -0.40
CA HIS A 22 -9.82 4.93 -1.48
C HIS A 22 -9.39 3.48 -1.72
N TRP A 23 -8.42 2.94 -0.98
CA TRP A 23 -7.93 1.59 -1.18
C TRP A 23 -8.76 0.62 -0.33
N LEU A 24 -9.75 0.01 -0.96
CA LEU A 24 -10.74 -0.86 -0.34
C LEU A 24 -10.52 -2.32 -0.79
N GLU A 25 -11.16 -3.28 -0.13
CA GLU A 25 -11.18 -4.67 -0.62
C GLU A 25 -11.77 -4.76 -2.03
N SER A 26 -12.87 -4.03 -2.28
CA SER A 26 -13.62 -4.04 -3.54
C SER A 26 -12.80 -3.61 -4.76
N ASN A 27 -11.72 -2.87 -4.55
CA ASN A 27 -10.79 -2.45 -5.59
C ASN A 27 -9.39 -3.00 -5.39
N GLN A 28 -9.24 -4.12 -4.69
CA GLN A 28 -7.96 -4.81 -4.44
C GLN A 28 -6.91 -3.94 -3.72
N GLY A 29 -7.32 -2.86 -3.06
CA GLY A 29 -6.42 -1.95 -2.35
C GLY A 29 -5.65 -2.64 -1.23
N HIS A 30 -6.31 -3.55 -0.50
CA HIS A 30 -5.67 -4.34 0.55
C HIS A 30 -4.57 -5.25 0.01
N GLU A 31 -4.85 -5.96 -1.09
CA GLU A 31 -3.87 -6.83 -1.74
C GLU A 31 -2.70 -6.01 -2.29
N MET A 32 -2.96 -4.83 -2.83
CA MET A 32 -1.93 -3.93 -3.32
C MET A 32 -1.00 -3.46 -2.19
N ALA A 33 -1.57 -3.08 -1.04
CA ALA A 33 -0.79 -2.74 0.16
C ALA A 33 0.07 -3.92 0.64
N ALA A 34 -0.47 -5.14 0.66
CA ALA A 34 0.27 -6.33 1.05
C ALA A 34 1.43 -6.66 0.09
N VAL A 35 1.24 -6.49 -1.23
CA VAL A 35 2.33 -6.64 -2.22
C VAL A 35 3.42 -5.60 -1.99
N ILE A 36 3.05 -4.33 -1.74
CA ILE A 36 4.00 -3.25 -1.47
C ILE A 36 4.85 -3.57 -0.24
N GLU A 37 4.23 -4.03 0.84
CA GLU A 37 4.93 -4.42 2.07
C GLU A 37 5.93 -5.56 1.83
N ARG A 38 5.49 -6.63 1.13
CA ARG A 38 6.39 -7.73 0.75
C ARG A 38 7.55 -7.27 -0.12
N ASN A 39 7.31 -6.37 -1.06
CA ASN A 39 8.34 -5.81 -1.93
C ASN A 39 9.33 -4.93 -1.16
N ALA A 40 8.83 -4.05 -0.30
CA ALA A 40 9.64 -3.15 0.51
C ALA A 40 10.60 -3.91 1.43
N THR A 41 10.15 -5.04 1.99
CA THR A 41 10.92 -5.91 2.88
C THR A 41 12.08 -6.62 2.18
N LYS A 42 12.13 -6.65 0.84
CA LYS A 42 13.24 -7.26 0.08
C LYS A 42 14.54 -6.44 0.12
N ALA A 43 14.48 -5.18 0.54
CA ALA A 43 15.69 -4.36 0.64
C ALA A 43 16.57 -4.82 1.80
N ALA A 44 17.88 -4.90 1.53
CA ALA A 44 18.87 -5.14 2.58
C ALA A 44 18.76 -4.06 3.67
N ASP A 45 18.90 -4.48 4.92
CA ASP A 45 18.92 -3.60 6.10
C ASP A 45 17.70 -2.68 6.23
N GLY A 46 16.55 -3.05 5.63
CA GLY A 46 15.33 -2.26 5.70
C GLY A 46 15.46 -0.87 5.11
N GLN A 47 16.28 -0.70 4.06
CA GLN A 47 16.54 0.61 3.45
C GLN A 47 15.34 1.23 2.74
N THR A 48 14.34 0.43 2.33
CA THR A 48 13.13 0.95 1.68
C THR A 48 12.37 1.90 2.61
N ARG A 49 11.77 2.95 2.04
CA ARG A 49 10.82 3.82 2.73
C ARG A 49 9.47 3.81 2.03
N THR A 50 8.40 3.67 2.81
CA THR A 50 7.02 3.83 2.33
C THR A 50 6.46 5.14 2.87
N LEU A 51 5.68 5.85 2.06
CA LEU A 51 4.97 7.06 2.44
C LEU A 51 3.55 6.97 1.90
N ALA A 52 2.55 7.08 2.77
CA ALA A 52 1.16 7.21 2.36
C ALA A 52 0.76 8.69 2.36
N ASN A 53 0.35 9.22 1.20
CA ASN A 53 -0.28 10.52 1.09
C ASN A 53 -1.79 10.31 0.92
N THR A 54 -2.53 10.56 1.99
CA THR A 54 -3.97 10.31 2.05
C THR A 54 -4.71 11.44 2.76
N ASN A 55 -5.97 11.63 2.37
CA ASN A 55 -6.92 12.41 3.16
C ASN A 55 -7.38 11.60 4.39
N ALA A 56 -8.22 12.20 5.23
CA ALA A 56 -8.94 11.48 6.27
C ALA A 56 -9.76 10.34 5.64
N TYR A 57 -9.72 9.16 6.27
CA TYR A 57 -10.55 8.03 5.86
C TYR A 57 -11.97 8.18 6.42
N GLU A 58 -12.94 7.56 5.76
CA GLU A 58 -14.29 7.40 6.29
C GLU A 58 -14.31 6.19 7.25
N PRO A 59 -14.64 6.39 8.55
CA PRO A 59 -14.66 5.28 9.51
C PRO A 59 -15.64 4.18 9.13
N GLY A 60 -15.18 2.93 9.18
CA GLY A 60 -15.98 1.76 8.85
C GLY A 60 -15.98 1.37 7.37
N GLU A 61 -15.30 2.12 6.49
CA GLU A 61 -15.06 1.69 5.10
C GLU A 61 -13.96 0.63 4.99
N ASP A 62 -13.17 0.42 6.05
CA ASP A 62 -12.08 -0.56 6.11
C ASP A 62 -11.01 -0.29 5.03
N SER A 63 -10.76 0.98 4.74
CA SER A 63 -9.73 1.39 3.80
C SER A 63 -8.31 1.10 4.34
N VAL A 64 -7.32 1.04 3.45
CA VAL A 64 -5.91 0.94 3.88
C VAL A 64 -5.52 2.09 4.80
N ALA A 65 -6.02 3.31 4.55
CA ALA A 65 -5.79 4.45 5.44
C ALA A 65 -6.37 4.23 6.85
N GLU A 66 -7.56 3.61 6.97
CA GLU A 66 -8.15 3.28 8.28
C GLU A 66 -7.32 2.25 9.04
N ARG A 67 -6.87 1.20 8.34
CA ARG A 67 -6.09 0.08 8.93
C ARG A 67 -4.69 0.47 9.41
N THR A 68 -4.15 1.58 8.93
CA THR A 68 -2.75 2.01 9.18
C THR A 68 -2.62 3.25 10.05
N ARG A 69 -3.72 3.69 10.70
CA ARG A 69 -3.76 4.80 11.65
C ARG A 69 -3.01 4.50 12.96
#